data_AF-A0A973Z6X4-F1
#
_entry.id   AF-A0A973Z6X4-F1
#
_cell.length_a   1.000
_cell.length_b   1.000
_cell.length_c   1.000
_cell.angle_alpha   90.00
_cell.angle_beta   90.00
_cell.angle_gamma   90.00
#
_symmetry.space_group_name_H-M   'P 1'
#
loop_
_entity.id
_entity.type
_entity.pdbx_description
1 polymer ?
#
loop_
_entity_poly.entity_id
_entity_poly.type
_entity_poly.pdbx_seq_one_letter_code
_entity_poly.pdbx_strand_id
1 'polypeptide(L)'
;MQGVDPAWLPDRAFRPIGTRRTLIRGAGPLVDTVHGEVARACEQFGGRVERDAAPGPFDLVLELTGEDSSEAFAVERETGRTTVTASGGSGLLYGLFHLVRLGEAAFQGSYGRVEHRPESALRMLDHWDNVAVHPVMGQVERGYAGGSLFWADGRARGELLGRVRAYGRLLAACGINAVAVNNVNVHAAEARLLTDRIGEVAAIAGALRPYGIRVHLSVTFAAPMVLGGLQTADPLDEGVRGWWAETTSRVYEAIPDFGGYVVKADSEGQPGPFAYGRSHADGANMLAAALTASDSGSAAGFGGTVHWRAFVYDHRQDWRDRTTDRARAAYDQFVPLDGEFADNAVLQVKHGPMDFQVREPVSPLIGAMPRTRLAVEMQATQEYTGQQRHVCWLGPMWSEVLRFRPGGP
;
A
#
# COMPACT_ATOMS: atom_id res chain seq x y z
N MET A 1 -10.14 7.34 21.64
CA MET A 1 -8.71 6.97 21.75
C MET A 1 -8.03 7.97 22.66
N GLN A 2 -8.00 7.73 23.97
CA GLN A 2 -7.17 8.53 24.87
C GLN A 2 -5.71 8.13 24.65
N GLY A 3 -4.81 9.11 24.52
CA GLY A 3 -3.36 8.86 24.45
C GLY A 3 -2.75 8.56 23.07
N VAL A 4 -3.47 8.77 21.96
CA VAL A 4 -2.90 8.67 20.60
C VAL A 4 -3.00 10.03 19.91
N ASP A 5 -1.87 10.53 19.41
CA ASP A 5 -1.79 11.79 18.66
C ASP A 5 -2.61 11.69 17.36
N PRO A 6 -3.51 12.65 17.06
CA PRO A 6 -4.32 12.64 15.85
C PRO A 6 -3.54 13.03 14.57
N ALA A 7 -2.25 13.35 14.68
CA ALA A 7 -1.39 13.83 13.62
C ALA A 7 -2.03 15.00 12.85
N TRP A 8 -2.13 14.90 11.52
CA TRP A 8 -2.74 15.94 10.68
C TRP A 8 -4.28 15.90 10.63
N LEU A 9 -4.95 15.00 11.36
CA LEU A 9 -6.41 14.88 11.40
C LEU A 9 -7.02 15.05 12.81
N PRO A 10 -6.68 16.11 13.57
CA PRO A 10 -7.38 16.41 14.82
C PRO A 10 -8.85 16.72 14.53
N ASP A 11 -9.74 16.50 15.50
CA ASP A 11 -11.18 16.72 15.31
C ASP A 11 -11.51 18.12 14.78
N ARG A 12 -10.76 19.14 15.22
CA ARG A 12 -10.89 20.53 14.73
C ARG A 12 -10.68 20.70 13.22
N ALA A 13 -9.95 19.80 12.56
CA ALA A 13 -9.75 19.85 11.10
C ALA A 13 -11.07 19.62 10.35
N PHE A 14 -12.05 18.96 10.98
CA PHE A 14 -13.36 18.70 10.40
C PHE A 14 -14.38 19.80 10.69
N ARG A 15 -14.05 20.81 11.52
CA ARG A 15 -14.97 21.90 11.88
C ARG A 15 -15.59 22.62 10.67
N PRO A 16 -14.86 22.93 9.58
CA PRO A 16 -15.44 23.58 8.40
C PRO A 16 -16.50 22.74 7.70
N ILE A 17 -16.48 21.41 7.86
CA ILE A 17 -17.53 20.51 7.35
C ILE A 17 -18.61 20.33 8.42
N GLY A 18 -18.21 20.09 9.67
CA GLY A 18 -19.11 19.77 10.78
C GLY A 18 -20.04 20.89 11.21
N THR A 19 -19.87 22.12 10.71
CA THR A 19 -20.77 23.26 11.00
C THR A 19 -21.80 23.49 9.88
N ARG A 20 -21.84 22.63 8.86
CA ARG A 20 -22.56 22.85 7.59
C ARG A 20 -23.78 21.94 7.50
N ARG A 21 -24.70 22.30 6.60
CA ARG A 21 -25.77 21.42 6.12
C ARG A 21 -25.23 20.64 4.93
N THR A 22 -24.98 19.36 5.13
CA THR A 22 -24.37 18.48 4.13
C THR A 22 -25.39 17.49 3.59
N LEU A 23 -25.40 17.33 2.27
CA LEU A 23 -26.10 16.23 1.59
C LEU A 23 -25.07 15.24 1.05
N ILE A 24 -25.30 13.94 1.30
CA ILE A 24 -24.53 12.85 0.71
C ILE A 24 -25.46 12.04 -0.19
N ARG A 25 -25.02 11.78 -1.43
CA ARG A 25 -25.77 11.01 -2.43
C ARG A 25 -24.99 9.80 -2.92
N GLY A 26 -25.71 8.69 -3.08
CA GLY A 26 -25.17 7.42 -3.53
C GLY A 26 -25.04 6.40 -2.39
N ALA A 27 -24.65 5.18 -2.76
CA ALA A 27 -24.59 4.04 -1.85
C ALA A 27 -23.25 3.29 -1.96
N GLY A 28 -22.92 2.53 -0.93
CA GLY A 28 -21.77 1.64 -0.90
C GLY A 28 -20.86 1.86 0.32
N PRO A 29 -19.96 0.92 0.62
CA PRO A 29 -19.20 0.92 1.87
C PRO A 29 -18.34 2.17 2.12
N LEU A 30 -17.76 2.74 1.06
CA LEU A 30 -16.95 3.95 1.16
C LEU A 30 -17.81 5.21 1.31
N VAL A 31 -19.01 5.24 0.68
CA VAL A 31 -19.99 6.31 0.91
C VAL A 31 -20.49 6.28 2.35
N ASP A 32 -20.71 5.10 2.92
CA ASP A 32 -21.04 4.94 4.32
C ASP A 32 -19.94 5.47 5.25
N THR A 33 -18.68 5.28 4.87
CA THR A 33 -17.53 5.82 5.61
C THR A 33 -17.48 7.34 5.52
N VAL A 34 -17.67 7.91 4.32
CA VAL A 34 -17.78 9.37 4.12
C VAL A 34 -18.88 9.95 5.01
N HIS A 35 -20.05 9.32 5.02
CA HIS A 35 -21.14 9.72 5.88
C HIS A 35 -20.78 9.63 7.37
N GLY A 36 -20.11 8.56 7.81
CA GLY A 36 -19.66 8.40 9.20
C GLY A 36 -18.74 9.54 9.65
N GLU A 37 -17.77 9.93 8.82
CA GLU A 37 -16.86 11.05 9.13
C GLU A 37 -17.61 12.39 9.20
N VAL A 38 -18.52 12.66 8.25
CA VAL A 38 -19.33 13.89 8.24
C VAL A 38 -20.30 13.93 9.42
N ALA A 39 -21.02 12.84 9.71
CA ALA A 39 -21.96 12.74 10.81
C ALA A 39 -21.30 13.01 12.16
N ARG A 40 -20.13 12.40 12.40
CA ARG A 40 -19.33 12.66 13.62
C ARG A 40 -18.91 14.12 13.72
N ALA A 41 -18.49 14.74 12.62
CA ALA A 41 -18.15 16.16 12.60
C ALA A 41 -19.39 17.04 12.88
N CYS A 42 -20.54 16.73 12.31
CA CYS A 42 -21.80 17.43 12.53
C CYS A 42 -22.26 17.34 13.99
N GLU A 43 -22.21 16.15 14.59
CA GLU A 43 -22.51 15.92 16.00
C GLU A 43 -21.63 16.80 16.90
N GLN A 44 -20.34 16.90 16.58
CA GLN A 44 -19.38 17.67 17.37
C GLN A 44 -19.49 19.19 17.20
N PHE A 45 -19.85 19.68 16.01
CA PHE A 45 -19.77 21.10 15.66
C PHE A 45 -21.12 21.75 15.32
N GLY A 46 -22.23 21.04 15.43
CA GLY A 46 -23.60 21.58 15.34
C GLY A 46 -24.18 21.68 13.92
N GLY A 47 -23.53 21.09 12.92
CA GLY A 47 -24.03 20.94 11.56
C GLY A 47 -25.08 19.83 11.44
N ARG A 48 -25.46 19.49 10.20
CA ARG A 48 -26.40 18.41 9.90
C ARG A 48 -25.99 17.69 8.63
N VAL A 49 -26.15 16.38 8.60
CA VAL A 49 -25.95 15.56 7.40
C VAL A 49 -27.24 14.82 7.05
N GLU A 50 -27.58 14.83 5.76
CA GLU A 50 -28.75 14.15 5.21
C GLU A 50 -28.28 13.22 4.07
N ARG A 51 -28.97 12.08 3.89
CA ARG A 51 -28.72 11.13 2.79
C ARG A 51 -29.88 11.17 1.81
N ASP A 52 -29.56 11.23 0.51
CA ASP A 52 -30.51 11.12 -0.60
C ASP A 52 -31.78 11.98 -0.44
N ALA A 53 -31.66 13.12 0.24
CA ALA A 53 -32.77 14.02 0.47
C ALA A 53 -33.12 14.80 -0.80
N ALA A 54 -34.37 15.29 -0.84
CA ALA A 54 -34.83 16.20 -1.89
C ALA A 54 -33.91 17.44 -1.98
N PRO A 55 -33.80 18.07 -3.16
CA PRO A 55 -33.02 19.30 -3.32
C PRO A 55 -33.41 20.34 -2.27
N GLY A 56 -32.41 20.89 -1.58
CA GLY A 56 -32.61 21.86 -0.50
C GLY A 56 -31.40 22.79 -0.36
N PRO A 57 -31.46 23.76 0.56
CA PRO A 57 -30.33 24.65 0.84
C PRO A 57 -29.24 23.89 1.62
N PHE A 58 -28.39 23.19 0.88
CA PHE A 58 -27.18 22.55 1.40
C PHE A 58 -25.95 23.40 1.10
N ASP A 59 -25.07 23.53 2.09
CA ASP A 59 -23.78 24.21 1.98
C ASP A 59 -22.73 23.30 1.33
N LEU A 60 -22.86 21.99 1.53
CA LEU A 60 -21.98 20.95 1.00
C LEU A 60 -22.79 19.81 0.38
N VAL A 61 -22.41 19.37 -0.82
CA VAL A 61 -22.90 18.14 -1.45
C VAL A 61 -21.72 17.22 -1.76
N LEU A 62 -21.82 15.96 -1.35
CA LEU A 62 -20.90 14.87 -1.70
C LEU A 62 -21.70 13.85 -2.50
N GLU A 63 -21.41 13.68 -3.79
CA GLU A 63 -22.22 12.87 -4.70
C GLU A 63 -21.37 11.82 -5.42
N LEU A 64 -21.74 10.55 -5.23
CA LEU A 64 -21.25 9.47 -6.06
C LEU A 64 -22.07 9.43 -7.36
N THR A 65 -21.41 9.60 -8.50
CA THR A 65 -22.04 9.72 -9.83
C THR A 65 -21.94 8.46 -10.68
N GLY A 66 -21.29 7.42 -10.17
CA GLY A 66 -21.06 6.16 -10.87
C GLY A 66 -20.78 5.01 -9.89
N GLU A 67 -20.42 3.86 -10.44
CA GLU A 67 -20.10 2.64 -9.66
C GLU A 67 -18.73 2.07 -10.08
N ASP A 68 -17.85 2.90 -10.65
CA ASP A 68 -16.53 2.46 -11.08
C ASP A 68 -15.52 2.43 -9.90
N SER A 69 -14.32 1.94 -10.17
CA SER A 69 -13.23 1.91 -9.18
C SER A 69 -12.36 3.18 -9.22
N SER A 70 -12.86 4.29 -9.78
CA SER A 70 -12.10 5.52 -9.92
C SER A 70 -11.76 6.13 -8.57
N GLU A 71 -10.52 6.58 -8.47
CA GLU A 71 -10.00 7.33 -7.33
C GLU A 71 -10.03 8.85 -7.59
N ALA A 72 -10.52 9.28 -8.75
CA ALA A 72 -10.64 10.69 -9.10
C ALA A 72 -11.89 11.32 -8.48
N PHE A 73 -11.81 12.61 -8.20
CA PHE A 73 -12.94 13.43 -7.79
C PHE A 73 -12.83 14.82 -8.40
N ALA A 74 -13.93 15.54 -8.43
CA ALA A 74 -13.93 16.97 -8.74
C ALA A 74 -14.55 17.76 -7.61
N VAL A 75 -14.08 18.98 -7.42
CA VAL A 75 -14.60 19.94 -6.44
C VAL A 75 -14.92 21.25 -7.14
N GLU A 76 -16.05 21.85 -6.79
CA GLU A 76 -16.50 23.14 -7.31
C GLU A 76 -17.30 23.88 -6.25
N ARG A 77 -17.44 25.20 -6.42
CA ARG A 77 -18.30 26.01 -5.56
C ARG A 77 -19.05 27.06 -6.35
N GLU A 78 -20.37 26.92 -6.34
CA GLU A 78 -21.30 27.81 -7.02
C GLU A 78 -22.47 28.20 -6.11
N THR A 79 -22.93 29.44 -6.20
CA THR A 79 -24.12 29.93 -5.45
C THR A 79 -24.07 29.65 -3.93
N GLY A 80 -22.89 29.67 -3.33
CA GLY A 80 -22.70 29.42 -1.90
C GLY A 80 -22.65 27.94 -1.49
N ARG A 81 -22.71 27.00 -2.45
CA ARG A 81 -22.63 25.56 -2.22
C ARG A 81 -21.33 25.00 -2.76
N THR A 82 -20.64 24.22 -1.93
CA THR A 82 -19.49 23.41 -2.37
C THR A 82 -19.99 22.03 -2.76
N THR A 83 -19.57 21.52 -3.91
CA THR A 83 -19.95 20.20 -4.41
C THR A 83 -18.69 19.39 -4.69
N VAL A 84 -18.68 18.15 -4.21
CA VAL A 84 -17.69 17.13 -4.56
C VAL A 84 -18.40 15.99 -5.28
N THR A 85 -17.92 15.65 -6.47
CA THR A 85 -18.44 14.53 -7.26
C THR A 85 -17.32 13.52 -7.54
N ALA A 86 -17.62 12.23 -7.48
CA ALA A 86 -16.71 11.16 -7.89
C ALA A 86 -17.50 10.01 -8.53
N SER A 87 -16.90 9.30 -9.49
CA SER A 87 -17.53 8.10 -10.09
C SER A 87 -17.26 6.82 -9.29
N GLY A 88 -16.27 6.83 -8.40
CA GLY A 88 -15.94 5.73 -7.50
C GLY A 88 -15.90 6.15 -6.04
N GLY A 89 -16.19 5.20 -5.15
CA GLY A 89 -16.29 5.44 -3.71
C GLY A 89 -14.99 5.96 -3.08
N SER A 90 -13.83 5.49 -3.55
CA SER A 90 -12.52 5.97 -3.10
C SER A 90 -12.30 7.43 -3.50
N GLY A 91 -12.68 7.81 -4.72
CA GLY A 91 -12.64 9.21 -5.15
C GLY A 91 -13.47 10.11 -4.25
N LEU A 92 -14.68 9.69 -3.87
CA LEU A 92 -15.52 10.47 -2.96
C LEU A 92 -14.88 10.64 -1.57
N LEU A 93 -14.26 9.57 -1.05
CA LEU A 93 -13.53 9.61 0.22
C LEU A 93 -12.32 10.56 0.16
N TYR A 94 -11.54 10.51 -0.91
CA TYR A 94 -10.43 11.44 -1.11
C TYR A 94 -10.91 12.89 -1.27
N GLY A 95 -12.05 13.08 -1.94
CA GLY A 95 -12.70 14.38 -2.06
C GLY A 95 -13.12 14.96 -0.70
N LEU A 96 -13.68 14.14 0.20
CA LEU A 96 -13.95 14.55 1.58
C LEU A 96 -12.66 15.02 2.28
N PHE A 97 -11.59 14.21 2.26
CA PHE A 97 -10.34 14.58 2.91
C PHE A 97 -9.65 15.78 2.26
N HIS A 98 -9.86 16.00 0.96
CA HIS A 98 -9.42 17.21 0.27
C HIS A 98 -10.11 18.45 0.86
N LEU A 99 -11.43 18.40 1.12
CA LEU A 99 -12.14 19.49 1.79
C LEU A 99 -11.62 19.71 3.23
N VAL A 100 -11.35 18.63 3.98
CA VAL A 100 -10.73 18.72 5.32
C VAL A 100 -9.39 19.45 5.26
N ARG A 101 -8.56 19.14 4.26
CA ARG A 101 -7.25 19.78 4.06
C ARG A 101 -7.38 21.26 3.68
N LEU A 102 -8.36 21.63 2.85
CA LEU A 102 -8.62 23.03 2.48
C LEU A 102 -9.24 23.84 3.64
N GLY A 103 -10.00 23.18 4.52
CA GLY A 103 -10.68 23.81 5.63
C GLY A 103 -11.70 24.86 5.19
N GLU A 104 -11.73 26.02 5.85
CA GLU A 104 -12.67 27.10 5.52
C GLU A 104 -12.52 27.64 4.08
N ALA A 105 -11.32 27.54 3.50
CA ALA A 105 -11.09 27.98 2.12
C ALA A 105 -11.96 27.23 1.10
N ALA A 106 -12.36 25.98 1.39
CA ALA A 106 -13.27 25.22 0.55
C ALA A 106 -14.68 25.83 0.43
N PHE A 107 -15.05 26.73 1.36
CA PHE A 107 -16.39 27.32 1.49
C PHE A 107 -16.38 28.85 1.28
N GLN A 108 -15.28 29.41 0.79
CA GLN A 108 -15.14 30.85 0.53
C GLN A 108 -15.12 31.15 -0.97
N GLY A 109 -15.76 32.26 -1.35
CA GLY A 109 -15.86 32.68 -2.75
C GLY A 109 -16.62 31.68 -3.64
N SER A 110 -16.47 31.86 -4.95
CA SER A 110 -16.89 30.90 -5.97
C SER A 110 -15.67 30.45 -6.75
N TYR A 111 -15.63 29.19 -7.14
CA TYR A 111 -14.58 28.65 -7.99
C TYR A 111 -15.15 27.58 -8.92
N GLY A 112 -14.65 27.58 -10.16
CA GLY A 112 -15.04 26.59 -11.15
C GLY A 112 -14.57 25.19 -10.79
N ARG A 113 -15.08 24.22 -11.54
CA ARG A 113 -14.77 22.80 -11.36
C ARG A 113 -13.29 22.50 -11.51
N VAL A 114 -12.69 21.90 -10.49
CA VAL A 114 -11.32 21.39 -10.48
C VAL A 114 -11.36 19.89 -10.30
N GLU A 115 -10.74 19.16 -11.23
CA GLU A 115 -10.60 17.72 -11.16
C GLU A 115 -9.27 17.32 -10.52
N HIS A 116 -9.32 16.34 -9.61
CA HIS A 116 -8.18 15.74 -8.96
C HIS A 116 -8.14 14.24 -9.28
N ARG A 117 -7.01 13.79 -9.81
CA ARG A 117 -6.75 12.38 -10.11
C ARG A 117 -5.37 11.99 -9.56
N PRO A 118 -5.21 10.80 -8.95
CA PRO A 118 -3.89 10.32 -8.58
C PRO A 118 -3.08 9.99 -9.83
N GLU A 119 -1.82 10.40 -9.86
CA GLU A 119 -0.90 10.08 -10.97
C GLU A 119 -0.42 8.61 -10.89
N SER A 120 -0.26 8.09 -9.68
CA SER A 120 0.20 6.73 -9.44
C SER A 120 -0.96 5.86 -8.97
N ALA A 121 -1.20 4.74 -9.67
CA ALA A 121 -2.25 3.78 -9.31
C ALA A 121 -1.96 3.07 -7.96
N LEU A 122 -0.70 2.75 -7.70
CA LEU A 122 -0.24 2.15 -6.44
C LEU A 122 0.39 3.22 -5.54
N ARG A 123 -0.15 3.39 -4.34
CA ARG A 123 0.37 4.31 -3.32
C ARG A 123 0.39 3.54 -2.00
N MET A 124 1.51 2.86 -1.76
CA MET A 124 1.63 1.78 -0.79
C MET A 124 2.57 2.11 0.35
N LEU A 125 2.30 1.56 1.55
CA LEU A 125 3.25 1.50 2.66
C LEU A 125 3.62 0.06 2.98
N ASP A 126 4.93 -0.17 3.11
CA ASP A 126 5.49 -1.46 3.50
C ASP A 126 5.90 -1.43 4.97
N HIS A 127 5.32 -2.33 5.77
CA HIS A 127 5.71 -2.50 7.15
C HIS A 127 6.78 -3.57 7.29
N TRP A 128 7.89 -3.21 7.93
CA TRP A 128 8.93 -4.17 8.32
C TRP A 128 8.68 -4.72 9.73
N ASP A 129 7.42 -4.98 10.02
CA ASP A 129 6.96 -5.47 11.31
C ASP A 129 7.08 -6.99 11.36
N ASN A 130 7.86 -7.51 12.32
CA ASN A 130 7.88 -8.93 12.63
C ASN A 130 6.62 -9.27 13.45
N VAL A 131 6.07 -10.47 13.25
CA VAL A 131 4.92 -10.97 14.01
C VAL A 131 5.37 -11.38 15.41
N ALA A 132 6.49 -12.11 15.49
CA ALA A 132 7.18 -12.41 16.74
C ALA A 132 8.44 -11.54 16.86
N VAL A 133 8.80 -11.12 18.08
CA VAL A 133 10.01 -10.33 18.30
C VAL A 133 11.23 -11.12 17.81
N HIS A 134 11.88 -10.64 16.76
CA HIS A 134 13.10 -11.26 16.27
C HIS A 134 14.27 -10.90 17.21
N PRO A 135 15.13 -11.86 17.61
CA PRO A 135 16.19 -11.61 18.60
C PRO A 135 17.21 -10.54 18.16
N VAL A 136 17.38 -10.35 16.85
CA VAL A 136 18.32 -9.38 16.28
C VAL A 136 17.61 -8.14 15.72
N MET A 137 16.43 -8.32 15.12
CA MET A 137 15.76 -7.27 14.34
C MET A 137 14.67 -6.56 15.14
N GLY A 138 14.31 -7.10 16.32
CA GLY A 138 13.26 -6.57 17.17
C GLY A 138 11.86 -6.83 16.62
N GLN A 139 10.87 -6.10 17.13
CA GLN A 139 9.48 -6.19 16.68
C GLN A 139 9.25 -5.51 15.34
N VAL A 140 10.01 -4.45 15.03
CA VAL A 140 9.95 -3.73 13.76
C VAL A 140 11.39 -3.54 13.29
N GLU A 141 11.76 -4.21 12.20
CA GLU A 141 13.08 -4.10 11.61
C GLU A 141 13.27 -2.66 11.11
N ARG A 142 14.35 -2.01 11.55
CA ARG A 142 14.60 -0.56 11.34
C ARG A 142 13.45 0.33 11.85
N GLY A 143 12.76 -0.12 12.90
CA GLY A 143 11.72 0.64 13.58
C GLY A 143 12.25 1.53 14.68
N TYR A 144 11.97 2.83 14.59
CA TYR A 144 12.40 3.83 15.58
C TYR A 144 11.22 4.61 16.22
N ALA A 145 10.00 4.07 16.10
CA ALA A 145 8.76 4.71 16.56
C ALA A 145 7.96 3.84 17.56
N GLY A 146 8.59 2.87 18.20
CA GLY A 146 7.97 1.92 19.13
C GLY A 146 7.69 0.55 18.51
N GLY A 147 6.83 -0.24 19.17
CA GLY A 147 6.45 -1.58 18.72
C GLY A 147 5.43 -1.57 17.57
N SER A 148 5.18 -2.76 17.00
CA SER A 148 4.27 -2.93 15.87
C SER A 148 2.85 -2.43 16.17
N LEU A 149 2.24 -1.82 15.14
CA LEU A 149 0.83 -1.46 15.14
C LEU A 149 -0.08 -2.69 15.04
N PHE A 150 0.39 -3.73 14.33
CA PHE A 150 -0.40 -4.90 13.97
C PHE A 150 -0.16 -6.09 14.89
N TRP A 151 1.08 -6.27 15.36
CA TRP A 151 1.52 -7.51 16.00
C TRP A 151 2.04 -7.29 17.43
N ALA A 152 1.73 -8.23 18.32
CA ALA A 152 2.34 -8.34 19.64
C ALA A 152 2.36 -9.80 20.06
N ASP A 153 3.42 -10.24 20.74
CA ASP A 153 3.53 -11.58 21.32
C ASP A 153 3.24 -12.71 20.30
N GLY A 154 3.64 -12.51 19.05
CA GLY A 154 3.44 -13.48 17.98
C GLY A 154 2.03 -13.53 17.41
N ARG A 155 1.11 -12.61 17.75
CA ARG A 155 -0.31 -12.56 17.33
C ARG A 155 -0.74 -11.17 16.86
N ALA A 156 -1.84 -11.10 16.10
CA ALA A 156 -2.50 -9.84 15.79
C ALA A 156 -3.07 -9.18 17.04
N ARG A 157 -2.89 -7.87 17.13
CA ARG A 157 -3.39 -7.00 18.21
C ARG A 157 -4.86 -6.68 18.03
N GLY A 158 -5.72 -7.67 18.23
CA GLY A 158 -7.17 -7.53 18.05
C GLY A 158 -7.78 -6.39 18.88
N GLU A 159 -7.23 -6.11 20.06
CA GLU A 159 -7.62 -5.01 20.94
C GLU A 159 -7.32 -3.62 20.36
N LEU A 160 -6.38 -3.53 19.40
CA LEU A 160 -5.96 -2.28 18.75
C LEU A 160 -6.53 -2.10 17.34
N LEU A 161 -7.52 -2.88 16.91
CA LEU A 161 -8.17 -2.66 15.61
C LEU A 161 -8.76 -1.24 15.47
N GLY A 162 -9.16 -0.60 16.58
CA GLY A 162 -9.53 0.81 16.59
C GLY A 162 -8.37 1.75 16.22
N ARG A 163 -7.14 1.42 16.61
CA ARG A 163 -5.92 2.16 16.22
C ARG A 163 -5.53 1.90 14.78
N VAL A 164 -5.66 0.66 14.31
CA VAL A 164 -5.48 0.31 12.89
C VAL A 164 -6.47 1.10 12.01
N ARG A 165 -7.73 1.21 12.44
CA ARG A 165 -8.76 2.02 11.77
C ARG A 165 -8.38 3.50 11.73
N ALA A 166 -7.91 4.07 12.84
CA ALA A 166 -7.44 5.46 12.87
C ALA A 166 -6.20 5.69 11.99
N TYR A 167 -5.31 4.70 11.89
CA TYR A 167 -4.19 4.71 10.96
C TYR A 167 -4.68 4.69 9.50
N GLY A 168 -5.61 3.81 9.14
CA GLY A 168 -6.24 3.78 7.81
C GLY A 168 -6.89 5.11 7.44
N ARG A 169 -7.53 5.78 8.40
CA ARG A 169 -8.06 7.14 8.23
C ARG A 169 -6.99 8.18 7.88
N LEU A 170 -5.82 8.13 8.53
CA LEU A 170 -4.69 9.02 8.22
C LEU A 170 -4.15 8.75 6.81
N LEU A 171 -3.99 7.47 6.46
CA LEU A 171 -3.51 7.03 5.15
C LEU A 171 -4.43 7.46 4.01
N ALA A 172 -5.74 7.24 4.14
CA ALA A 172 -6.71 7.66 3.12
C ALA A 172 -6.74 9.18 2.94
N ALA A 173 -6.49 9.95 4.01
CA ALA A 173 -6.44 11.40 3.92
C ALA A 173 -5.25 11.95 3.10
N CYS A 174 -4.18 11.16 2.94
CA CYS A 174 -3.09 11.46 2.01
C CYS A 174 -3.12 10.59 0.75
N GLY A 175 -4.19 9.82 0.53
CA GLY A 175 -4.44 9.03 -0.66
C GLY A 175 -3.72 7.68 -0.72
N ILE A 176 -3.05 7.22 0.35
CA ILE A 176 -2.47 5.86 0.37
C ILE A 176 -3.60 4.83 0.25
N ASN A 177 -3.43 3.84 -0.62
CA ASN A 177 -4.46 2.84 -0.97
C ASN A 177 -4.02 1.39 -0.77
N ALA A 178 -2.80 1.15 -0.31
CA ALA A 178 -2.28 -0.19 -0.05
C ALA A 178 -1.34 -0.22 1.15
N VAL A 179 -1.37 -1.34 1.90
CA VAL A 179 -0.46 -1.58 3.02
C VAL A 179 -0.02 -3.05 3.03
N ALA A 180 1.29 -3.31 3.01
CA ALA A 180 1.83 -4.61 3.42
C ALA A 180 2.02 -4.62 4.93
N VAL A 181 1.49 -5.63 5.61
CA VAL A 181 1.33 -5.62 7.08
C VAL A 181 2.44 -6.35 7.85
N ASN A 182 3.40 -6.97 7.15
CA ASN A 182 4.47 -7.75 7.76
C ASN A 182 5.79 -7.61 7.00
N ASN A 183 6.87 -7.91 7.70
CA ASN A 183 8.23 -7.79 7.22
C ASN A 183 8.49 -8.57 5.93
N VAL A 184 9.26 -7.96 5.02
CA VAL A 184 9.78 -8.58 3.79
C VAL A 184 10.75 -9.73 4.08
N ASN A 185 11.41 -9.71 5.25
CA ASN A 185 12.13 -10.85 5.79
C ASN A 185 11.13 -11.75 6.54
N VAL A 186 10.54 -12.71 5.82
CA VAL A 186 9.47 -13.56 6.36
C VAL A 186 10.05 -14.75 7.12
N HIS A 187 9.92 -14.77 8.44
CA HIS A 187 10.33 -15.90 9.29
C HIS A 187 9.20 -16.90 9.51
N ALA A 188 9.46 -17.91 10.34
CA ALA A 188 8.55 -19.03 10.56
C ALA A 188 7.18 -18.60 11.11
N ALA A 189 7.11 -17.59 11.99
CA ALA A 189 5.85 -17.12 12.55
C ALA A 189 5.02 -16.32 11.52
N GLU A 190 5.69 -15.51 10.71
CA GLU A 190 5.14 -14.68 9.65
C GLU A 190 4.65 -15.53 8.49
N ALA A 191 5.37 -16.60 8.13
CA ALA A 191 4.97 -17.52 7.05
C ALA A 191 3.58 -18.12 7.31
N ARG A 192 3.23 -18.41 8.57
CA ARG A 192 1.92 -18.96 8.96
C ARG A 192 0.75 -18.01 8.70
N LEU A 193 1.00 -16.70 8.54
CA LEU A 193 -0.04 -15.72 8.15
C LEU A 193 -0.69 -16.05 6.80
N LEU A 194 0.03 -16.74 5.91
CA LEU A 194 -0.49 -17.13 4.60
C LEU A 194 -1.49 -18.29 4.66
N THR A 195 -1.51 -19.07 5.75
CA THR A 195 -2.31 -20.31 5.86
C THR A 195 -3.20 -20.29 7.10
N ASP A 196 -2.85 -21.02 8.15
CA ASP A 196 -3.69 -21.22 9.33
C ASP A 196 -3.95 -19.95 10.15
N ARG A 197 -3.22 -18.86 9.87
CA ARG A 197 -3.39 -17.56 10.54
C ARG A 197 -3.92 -16.45 9.64
N ILE A 198 -4.42 -16.77 8.45
CA ILE A 198 -4.94 -15.76 7.51
C ILE A 198 -6.10 -14.93 8.09
N GLY A 199 -6.87 -15.50 9.02
CA GLY A 199 -7.92 -14.78 9.75
C GLY A 199 -7.43 -13.57 10.55
N GLU A 200 -6.17 -13.58 11.00
CA GLU A 200 -5.54 -12.44 11.67
C GLU A 200 -5.27 -11.29 10.69
N VAL A 201 -4.84 -11.60 9.47
CA VAL A 201 -4.67 -10.64 8.37
C VAL A 201 -6.04 -10.11 7.92
N ALA A 202 -7.06 -10.97 7.86
CA ALA A 202 -8.42 -10.60 7.51
C ALA A 202 -9.03 -9.58 8.49
N ALA A 203 -8.74 -9.70 9.78
CA ALA A 203 -9.17 -8.73 10.79
C ALA A 203 -8.52 -7.33 10.56
N ILE A 204 -7.23 -7.29 10.21
CA ILE A 204 -6.53 -6.06 9.85
C ILE A 204 -7.11 -5.46 8.56
N ALA A 205 -7.34 -6.29 7.54
CA ALA A 205 -7.99 -5.86 6.29
C ALA A 205 -9.39 -5.28 6.55
N GLY A 206 -10.18 -5.90 7.42
CA GLY A 206 -11.49 -5.36 7.83
C GLY A 206 -11.44 -3.99 8.52
N ALA A 207 -10.34 -3.67 9.21
CA ALA A 207 -10.16 -2.36 9.83
C ALA A 207 -9.73 -1.27 8.83
N LEU A 208 -9.01 -1.65 7.76
CA LEU A 208 -8.47 -0.75 6.73
C LEU A 208 -9.41 -0.56 5.53
N ARG A 209 -10.19 -1.58 5.17
CA ARG A 209 -11.13 -1.58 4.02
C ARG A 209 -12.11 -0.42 3.98
N PRO A 210 -12.70 0.05 5.11
CA PRO A 210 -13.58 1.22 5.10
C PRO A 210 -12.91 2.50 4.61
N TYR A 211 -11.57 2.55 4.63
CA TYR A 211 -10.79 3.67 4.13
C TYR A 211 -10.19 3.42 2.74
N GLY A 212 -10.67 2.41 2.01
CA GLY A 212 -10.25 2.12 0.64
C GLY A 212 -8.83 1.54 0.52
N ILE A 213 -8.30 0.97 1.61
CA ILE A 213 -6.93 0.45 1.66
C ILE A 213 -6.94 -1.07 1.56
N ARG A 214 -6.27 -1.60 0.52
CA ARG A 214 -6.10 -3.05 0.34
C ARG A 214 -4.87 -3.56 1.08
N VAL A 215 -5.04 -4.66 1.80
CA VAL A 215 -3.95 -5.31 2.53
C VAL A 215 -3.17 -6.24 1.61
N HIS A 216 -1.85 -6.17 1.72
CA HIS A 216 -0.90 -7.07 1.08
C HIS A 216 -0.12 -7.84 2.15
N LEU A 217 0.48 -8.95 1.75
CA LEU A 217 1.27 -9.80 2.64
C LEU A 217 2.65 -10.06 2.04
N SER A 218 3.70 -9.80 2.82
CA SER A 218 5.04 -10.27 2.48
C SER A 218 5.07 -11.80 2.65
N VAL A 219 5.54 -12.52 1.64
CA VAL A 219 5.62 -14.00 1.66
C VAL A 219 7.04 -14.50 1.42
N THR A 220 7.37 -15.64 2.02
CA THR A 220 8.62 -16.35 1.69
C THR A 220 8.43 -17.17 0.42
N PHE A 221 9.40 -17.10 -0.51
CA PHE A 221 9.35 -17.89 -1.74
C PHE A 221 9.33 -19.41 -1.48
N ALA A 222 9.92 -19.85 -0.36
CA ALA A 222 9.95 -21.25 0.06
C ALA A 222 8.68 -21.70 0.81
N ALA A 223 7.59 -20.93 0.79
CA ALA A 223 6.34 -21.27 1.48
C ALA A 223 5.79 -22.67 1.13
N PRO A 224 5.85 -23.17 -0.13
CA PRO A 224 5.42 -24.53 -0.45
C PRO A 224 6.15 -25.61 0.36
N MET A 225 7.43 -25.40 0.67
CA MET A 225 8.22 -26.33 1.48
C MET A 225 7.92 -26.16 2.96
N VAL A 226 7.94 -24.92 3.45
CA VAL A 226 7.83 -24.61 4.88
C VAL A 226 6.42 -24.83 5.43
N LEU A 227 5.40 -24.57 4.61
CA LEU A 227 3.98 -24.64 5.00
C LEU A 227 3.24 -25.79 4.33
N GLY A 228 3.60 -26.12 3.09
CA GLY A 228 2.95 -27.17 2.29
C GLY A 228 3.58 -28.55 2.41
N GLY A 229 4.79 -28.67 2.96
CA GLY A 229 5.52 -29.93 3.07
C GLY A 229 6.06 -30.46 1.73
N LEU A 230 6.08 -29.63 0.68
CA LEU A 230 6.70 -30.00 -0.59
C LEU A 230 8.22 -30.11 -0.45
N GLN A 231 8.84 -30.93 -1.29
CA GLN A 231 10.30 -31.13 -1.29
C GLN A 231 11.04 -30.04 -2.08
N THR A 232 10.32 -29.15 -2.77
CA THR A 232 10.87 -28.09 -3.62
C THR A 232 10.00 -26.84 -3.56
N ALA A 233 10.58 -25.70 -3.94
CA ALA A 233 9.86 -24.47 -4.27
C ALA A 233 10.21 -23.97 -5.69
N ASP A 234 10.61 -24.86 -6.60
CA ASP A 234 10.84 -24.53 -8.02
C ASP A 234 9.54 -23.95 -8.64
N PRO A 235 9.53 -22.70 -9.14
CA PRO A 235 8.33 -22.07 -9.70
C PRO A 235 7.79 -22.75 -10.97
N LEU A 236 8.57 -23.64 -11.60
CA LEU A 236 8.14 -24.44 -12.75
C LEU A 236 7.59 -25.82 -12.36
N ASP A 237 7.72 -26.24 -11.10
CA ASP A 237 7.15 -27.49 -10.60
C ASP A 237 5.61 -27.38 -10.51
N GLU A 238 4.91 -28.40 -11.02
CA GLU A 238 3.44 -28.41 -11.06
C GLU A 238 2.82 -28.46 -9.66
N GLY A 239 3.45 -29.18 -8.72
CA GLY A 239 3.01 -29.24 -7.33
C GLY A 239 3.13 -27.90 -6.63
N VAL A 240 4.23 -27.17 -6.86
CA VAL A 240 4.45 -25.82 -6.34
C VAL A 240 3.39 -24.84 -6.88
N ARG A 241 3.12 -24.88 -8.18
CA ARG A 241 2.08 -24.02 -8.81
C ARG A 241 0.69 -24.33 -8.26
N GLY A 242 0.35 -25.62 -8.14
CA GLY A 242 -0.92 -26.06 -7.56
C GLY A 242 -1.08 -25.60 -6.12
N TRP A 243 -0.02 -25.69 -5.31
CA TRP A 243 -0.03 -25.23 -3.92
C TRP A 243 -0.28 -23.73 -3.80
N TRP A 244 0.38 -22.91 -4.64
CA TRP A 244 0.17 -21.47 -4.63
C TRP A 244 -1.23 -21.07 -5.09
N ALA A 245 -1.78 -21.75 -6.10
CA ALA A 245 -3.15 -21.53 -6.56
C ALA A 245 -4.16 -21.82 -5.44
N GLU A 246 -4.10 -23.00 -4.83
CA GLU A 246 -5.00 -23.39 -3.73
C GLU A 246 -4.84 -22.50 -2.50
N THR A 247 -3.60 -22.16 -2.13
CA THR A 247 -3.36 -21.29 -0.98
C THR A 247 -3.89 -19.88 -1.23
N THR A 248 -3.70 -19.35 -2.43
CA THR A 248 -4.19 -18.01 -2.81
C THR A 248 -5.72 -17.97 -2.87
N SER A 249 -6.35 -19.03 -3.39
CA SER A 249 -7.81 -19.22 -3.31
C SER A 249 -8.33 -19.03 -1.88
N ARG A 250 -7.77 -19.76 -0.90
CA ARG A 250 -8.13 -19.64 0.52
C ARG A 250 -7.86 -18.26 1.11
N VAL A 251 -6.83 -17.55 0.62
CA VAL A 251 -6.59 -16.16 1.01
C VAL A 251 -7.73 -15.25 0.55
N TYR A 252 -8.21 -15.40 -0.68
CA TYR A 252 -9.33 -14.62 -1.20
C TYR A 252 -10.68 -15.00 -0.59
N GLU A 253 -10.87 -16.25 -0.16
CA GLU A 253 -12.02 -16.63 0.67
C GLU A 253 -12.05 -15.85 2.00
N ALA A 254 -10.88 -15.68 2.64
CA ALA A 254 -10.76 -14.94 3.89
C ALA A 254 -10.76 -13.42 3.70
N ILE A 255 -10.21 -12.93 2.58
CA ILE A 255 -10.00 -11.52 2.26
C ILE A 255 -10.38 -11.28 0.79
N PRO A 256 -11.66 -11.06 0.47
CA PRO A 256 -12.12 -10.97 -0.93
C PRO A 256 -11.48 -9.85 -1.76
N ASP A 257 -10.98 -8.82 -1.11
CA ASP A 257 -10.28 -7.67 -1.71
C ASP A 257 -8.77 -7.67 -1.43
N PHE A 258 -8.17 -8.84 -1.20
CA PHE A 258 -6.74 -8.98 -0.96
C PHE A 258 -5.92 -8.32 -2.09
N GLY A 259 -4.95 -7.50 -1.69
CA GLY A 259 -4.15 -6.70 -2.62
C GLY A 259 -3.10 -7.51 -3.37
N GLY A 260 -2.51 -8.51 -2.71
CA GLY A 260 -1.50 -9.38 -3.29
C GLY A 260 -0.25 -9.54 -2.42
N TYR A 261 0.84 -9.96 -3.04
CA TYR A 261 2.04 -10.39 -2.34
C TYR A 261 3.20 -9.41 -2.49
N VAL A 262 4.00 -9.25 -1.44
CA VAL A 262 5.33 -8.59 -1.51
C VAL A 262 6.40 -9.67 -1.37
N VAL A 263 7.43 -9.64 -2.21
CA VAL A 263 8.44 -10.69 -2.27
C VAL A 263 9.85 -10.12 -2.22
N LYS A 264 10.63 -10.54 -1.22
CA LYS A 264 12.09 -10.43 -1.20
C LYS A 264 12.67 -11.82 -1.43
N ALA A 265 13.27 -12.03 -2.59
CA ALA A 265 13.82 -13.32 -3.02
C ALA A 265 15.27 -13.16 -3.50
N ASP A 266 16.09 -14.19 -3.29
CA ASP A 266 17.52 -14.23 -3.65
C ASP A 266 18.34 -13.03 -3.14
N SER A 267 17.95 -12.49 -1.98
CA SER A 267 18.53 -11.29 -1.40
C SER A 267 18.80 -11.50 0.09
N GLU A 268 20.04 -11.23 0.52
CA GLU A 268 20.47 -11.32 1.93
C GLU A 268 20.12 -12.66 2.61
N GLY A 269 20.24 -13.76 1.86
CA GLY A 269 19.97 -15.11 2.35
C GLY A 269 18.50 -15.53 2.29
N GLN A 270 17.58 -14.69 1.79
CA GLN A 270 16.20 -15.09 1.55
C GLN A 270 16.11 -16.07 0.37
N PRO A 271 15.28 -17.13 0.45
CA PRO A 271 15.12 -18.09 -0.62
C PRO A 271 14.49 -17.45 -1.86
N GLY A 272 14.82 -17.98 -3.04
CA GLY A 272 14.29 -17.48 -4.30
C GLY A 272 14.54 -18.42 -5.47
N PRO A 273 14.11 -18.02 -6.69
CA PRO A 273 14.22 -18.82 -7.90
C PRO A 273 15.64 -19.25 -8.28
N PHE A 274 16.69 -18.50 -7.90
CA PHE A 274 18.07 -18.87 -8.27
C PHE A 274 18.51 -20.22 -7.69
N ALA A 275 17.98 -20.62 -6.53
CA ALA A 275 18.25 -21.95 -5.95
C ALA A 275 17.81 -23.11 -6.86
N TYR A 276 16.93 -22.84 -7.82
CA TYR A 276 16.36 -23.83 -8.76
C TYR A 276 16.80 -23.58 -10.21
N GLY A 277 17.76 -22.66 -10.44
CA GLY A 277 18.21 -22.29 -11.79
C GLY A 277 17.12 -21.58 -12.61
N ARG A 278 16.22 -20.84 -11.94
CA ARG A 278 15.11 -20.10 -12.57
C ARG A 278 15.34 -18.60 -12.52
N SER A 279 14.64 -17.85 -13.37
CA SER A 279 14.72 -16.39 -13.37
C SER A 279 13.78 -15.77 -12.31
N HIS A 280 13.99 -14.49 -12.02
CA HIS A 280 13.02 -13.72 -11.23
C HIS A 280 11.67 -13.60 -11.93
N ALA A 281 11.63 -13.57 -13.27
CA ALA A 281 10.38 -13.57 -14.02
C ALA A 281 9.61 -14.87 -13.82
N ASP A 282 10.27 -16.04 -13.83
CA ASP A 282 9.62 -17.34 -13.55
C ASP A 282 8.96 -17.34 -12.16
N GLY A 283 9.70 -16.88 -11.15
CA GLY A 283 9.21 -16.80 -9.77
C GLY A 283 8.03 -15.82 -9.61
N ALA A 284 8.16 -14.62 -10.15
CA ALA A 284 7.12 -13.60 -10.08
C ALA A 284 5.86 -14.02 -10.85
N ASN A 285 6.01 -14.59 -12.04
CA ASN A 285 4.89 -14.98 -12.91
C ASN A 285 4.08 -16.15 -12.33
N MET A 286 4.73 -17.07 -11.62
CA MET A 286 4.05 -18.15 -10.92
C MET A 286 3.12 -17.62 -9.81
N LEU A 287 3.58 -16.65 -9.02
CA LEU A 287 2.73 -15.97 -8.03
C LEU A 287 1.66 -15.10 -8.68
N ALA A 288 1.99 -14.43 -9.78
CA ALA A 288 1.08 -13.56 -10.52
C ALA A 288 -0.09 -14.35 -11.13
N ALA A 289 0.18 -15.55 -11.62
CA ALA A 289 -0.83 -16.49 -12.08
C ALA A 289 -1.75 -16.94 -10.93
N ALA A 290 -1.21 -17.23 -9.75
CA ALA A 290 -2.02 -17.59 -8.58
C ALA A 290 -2.99 -16.45 -8.16
N LEU A 291 -2.56 -15.18 -8.26
CA LEU A 291 -3.38 -14.00 -7.94
C LEU A 291 -4.42 -13.62 -9.03
N THR A 292 -4.38 -14.27 -10.18
CA THR A 292 -5.33 -14.04 -11.28
C THR A 292 -6.19 -15.27 -11.60
N ALA A 293 -5.92 -16.40 -10.94
CA ALA A 293 -6.78 -17.58 -10.99
C ALA A 293 -8.22 -17.21 -10.55
N SER A 294 -9.22 -17.90 -11.12
CA SER A 294 -10.61 -17.79 -10.68
C SER A 294 -11.07 -19.15 -10.20
N ASP A 295 -11.60 -19.24 -8.98
CA ASP A 295 -12.15 -20.51 -8.48
C ASP A 295 -13.57 -20.81 -8.98
N SER A 296 -14.22 -19.87 -9.66
CA SER A 296 -15.68 -19.89 -9.81
C SER A 296 -16.23 -19.56 -11.20
N GLY A 297 -15.46 -19.71 -12.27
CA GLY A 297 -15.95 -19.42 -13.64
C GLY A 297 -16.37 -17.95 -13.87
N SER A 298 -16.01 -17.07 -12.94
CA SER A 298 -16.04 -15.61 -13.12
C SER A 298 -14.96 -15.24 -14.13
N ALA A 299 -15.34 -14.57 -15.21
CA ALA A 299 -14.38 -14.05 -16.20
C ALA A 299 -13.43 -12.99 -15.61
N ALA A 300 -13.70 -12.49 -14.40
CA ALA A 300 -12.80 -11.63 -13.63
C ALA A 300 -12.10 -12.48 -12.56
N GLY A 301 -10.80 -12.72 -12.71
CA GLY A 301 -9.93 -13.30 -11.67
C GLY A 301 -9.81 -12.36 -10.45
N PHE A 302 -9.12 -12.81 -9.39
CA PHE A 302 -9.07 -12.06 -8.12
C PHE A 302 -8.45 -10.65 -8.20
N GLY A 303 -7.57 -10.40 -9.18
CA GLY A 303 -7.04 -9.05 -9.47
C GLY A 303 -5.94 -8.57 -8.51
N GLY A 304 -5.19 -9.49 -7.90
CA GLY A 304 -4.06 -9.17 -7.02
C GLY A 304 -2.76 -8.83 -7.77
N THR A 305 -1.84 -8.16 -7.09
CA THR A 305 -0.53 -7.75 -7.62
C THR A 305 0.63 -8.43 -6.88
N VAL A 306 1.65 -8.87 -7.62
CA VAL A 306 2.93 -9.29 -7.03
C VAL A 306 3.87 -8.09 -7.05
N HIS A 307 4.30 -7.62 -5.88
CA HIS A 307 5.36 -6.63 -5.73
C HIS A 307 6.69 -7.36 -5.55
N TRP A 308 7.39 -7.58 -6.66
CA TRP A 308 8.67 -8.29 -6.67
C TRP A 308 9.82 -7.30 -6.43
N ARG A 309 10.53 -7.41 -5.30
CA ARG A 309 11.56 -6.42 -4.96
C ARG A 309 12.84 -6.66 -5.76
N ALA A 310 13.34 -5.61 -6.41
CA ALA A 310 14.58 -5.62 -7.19
C ALA A 310 15.85 -5.39 -6.35
N PHE A 311 15.75 -5.46 -5.02
CA PHE A 311 16.89 -5.29 -4.12
C PHE A 311 17.71 -6.59 -4.04
N VAL A 312 18.41 -6.92 -5.12
CA VAL A 312 19.21 -8.15 -5.28
C VAL A 312 20.66 -7.76 -5.58
N TYR A 313 21.60 -8.31 -4.82
CA TYR A 313 23.03 -8.08 -4.97
C TYR A 313 23.85 -9.18 -4.28
N ASP A 314 25.14 -9.27 -4.60
CA ASP A 314 26.05 -10.17 -3.89
C ASP A 314 26.36 -9.63 -2.47
N HIS A 315 25.66 -10.17 -1.48
CA HIS A 315 25.86 -9.85 -0.07
C HIS A 315 27.10 -10.52 0.55
N ARG A 316 27.88 -11.28 -0.24
CA ARG A 316 29.13 -11.95 0.15
C ARG A 316 30.34 -11.46 -0.66
N GLN A 317 30.22 -10.32 -1.33
CA GLN A 317 31.28 -9.73 -2.14
C GLN A 317 32.62 -9.66 -1.39
N ASP A 318 33.70 -10.13 -2.02
CA ASP A 318 35.06 -9.92 -1.50
C ASP A 318 35.43 -8.44 -1.65
N TRP A 319 35.70 -7.77 -0.53
CA TRP A 319 36.07 -6.35 -0.50
C TRP A 319 37.32 -6.01 -1.33
N ARG A 320 38.14 -7.01 -1.67
CA ARG A 320 39.33 -6.86 -2.51
C ARG A 320 39.00 -6.82 -4.00
N ASP A 321 37.88 -7.41 -4.40
CA ASP A 321 37.43 -7.39 -5.77
C ASP A 321 36.89 -5.99 -6.11
N ARG A 322 37.66 -5.28 -6.94
CA ARG A 322 37.30 -3.94 -7.44
C ARG A 322 36.58 -3.98 -8.79
N THR A 323 36.27 -5.16 -9.31
CA THR A 323 35.54 -5.34 -10.58
C THR A 323 34.05 -5.51 -10.36
N THR A 324 33.65 -6.22 -9.30
CA THR A 324 32.24 -6.31 -8.87
C THR A 324 31.78 -4.98 -8.27
N ASP A 325 30.67 -4.45 -8.79
CA ASP A 325 30.06 -3.21 -8.31
C ASP A 325 28.61 -3.48 -7.89
N ARG A 326 28.35 -3.34 -6.58
CA ARG A 326 27.00 -3.49 -6.00
C ARG A 326 25.98 -2.56 -6.67
N ALA A 327 26.36 -1.34 -7.04
CA ALA A 327 25.45 -0.37 -7.65
C ALA A 327 24.96 -0.80 -9.04
N ARG A 328 25.63 -1.76 -9.68
CA ARG A 328 25.21 -2.34 -10.96
C ARG A 328 24.30 -3.55 -10.82
N ALA A 329 24.27 -4.20 -9.65
CA ALA A 329 23.69 -5.52 -9.49
C ALA A 329 22.22 -5.60 -9.93
N ALA A 330 21.37 -4.71 -9.42
CA ALA A 330 19.95 -4.72 -9.79
C ALA A 330 19.72 -4.47 -11.29
N TYR A 331 20.54 -3.59 -11.91
CA TYR A 331 20.47 -3.36 -13.36
C TYR A 331 20.85 -4.62 -14.14
N ASP A 332 22.01 -5.19 -13.86
CA ASP A 332 22.54 -6.34 -14.59
C ASP A 332 21.65 -7.59 -14.44
N GLN A 333 20.93 -7.72 -13.30
CA GLN A 333 20.01 -8.83 -13.04
C GLN A 333 18.64 -8.68 -13.73
N PHE A 334 18.05 -7.49 -13.71
CA PHE A 334 16.65 -7.32 -14.12
C PHE A 334 16.46 -6.78 -15.53
N VAL A 335 17.37 -5.98 -16.08
CA VAL A 335 17.23 -5.44 -17.45
C VAL A 335 17.13 -6.54 -18.51
N PRO A 336 17.87 -7.67 -18.43
CA PRO A 336 17.69 -8.77 -19.37
C PRO A 336 16.28 -9.38 -19.36
N LEU A 337 15.51 -9.18 -18.29
CA LEU A 337 14.16 -9.72 -18.10
C LEU A 337 13.04 -8.72 -18.48
N ASP A 338 13.38 -7.57 -19.09
CA ASP A 338 12.37 -6.57 -19.45
C ASP A 338 11.33 -7.15 -20.44
N GLY A 339 10.06 -7.07 -20.05
CA GLY A 339 8.94 -7.61 -20.84
C GLY A 339 8.64 -9.10 -20.59
N GLU A 340 9.38 -9.76 -19.69
CA GLU A 340 9.09 -11.14 -19.30
C GLU A 340 8.14 -11.25 -18.10
N PHE A 341 7.96 -10.17 -17.33
CA PHE A 341 7.05 -10.12 -16.19
C PHE A 341 5.59 -10.01 -16.64
N ALA A 342 4.70 -10.75 -15.97
CA ALA A 342 3.26 -10.67 -16.17
C ALA A 342 2.72 -9.27 -15.84
N ASP A 343 1.57 -8.91 -16.42
CA ASP A 343 0.98 -7.58 -16.25
C ASP A 343 0.71 -7.20 -14.78
N ASN A 344 0.38 -8.18 -13.93
CA ASN A 344 0.16 -7.96 -12.50
C ASN A 344 1.39 -8.25 -11.63
N ALA A 345 2.57 -8.42 -12.21
CA ALA A 345 3.85 -8.42 -11.51
C ALA A 345 4.52 -7.04 -11.66
N VAL A 346 4.60 -6.31 -10.55
CA VAL A 346 5.23 -5.00 -10.45
C VAL A 346 6.61 -5.18 -9.83
N LEU A 347 7.64 -4.75 -10.56
CA LEU A 347 8.99 -4.76 -10.05
C LEU A 347 9.18 -3.52 -9.14
N GLN A 348 9.41 -3.77 -7.85
CA GLN A 348 9.58 -2.75 -6.83
C GLN A 348 11.06 -2.41 -6.65
N VAL A 349 11.46 -1.20 -7.05
CA VAL A 349 12.86 -0.78 -7.16
C VAL A 349 13.13 0.36 -6.19
N LYS A 350 14.16 0.23 -5.35
CA LYS A 350 14.60 1.34 -4.50
C LYS A 350 14.96 2.56 -5.34
N HIS A 351 14.72 3.75 -4.80
CA HIS A 351 15.01 5.00 -5.52
C HIS A 351 16.46 5.12 -6.00
N GLY A 352 17.41 4.54 -5.27
CA GLY A 352 18.82 4.44 -5.64
C GLY A 352 19.30 2.99 -5.68
N PRO A 353 20.46 2.74 -6.32
CA PRO A 353 20.96 1.40 -6.58
C PRO A 353 21.71 0.77 -5.39
N MET A 354 21.89 1.50 -4.29
CA MET A 354 22.59 0.99 -3.10
C MET A 354 21.59 0.56 -2.02
N ASP A 355 21.32 1.39 -1.02
CA ASP A 355 20.45 1.03 0.10
C ASP A 355 20.04 2.26 0.93
N PHE A 356 19.17 3.09 0.37
CA PHE A 356 18.52 4.21 1.07
C PHE A 356 19.49 5.14 1.82
N GLN A 357 20.71 5.31 1.31
CA GLN A 357 21.69 6.22 1.90
C GLN A 357 21.16 7.66 1.88
N VAL A 358 21.78 8.53 2.68
CA VAL A 358 21.40 9.96 2.79
C VAL A 358 21.30 10.65 1.42
N ARG A 359 22.12 10.20 0.45
CA ARG A 359 22.04 10.60 -0.95
C ARG A 359 22.54 9.46 -1.82
N GLU A 360 21.75 9.15 -2.85
CA GLU A 360 22.12 8.20 -3.91
C GLU A 360 21.77 8.82 -5.28
N PRO A 361 22.45 8.40 -6.38
CA PRO A 361 21.91 8.62 -7.71
C PRO A 361 20.60 7.83 -7.89
N VAL A 362 19.78 8.24 -8.85
CA VAL A 362 18.57 7.47 -9.21
C VAL A 362 18.98 6.10 -9.76
N SER A 363 18.29 5.06 -9.33
CA SER A 363 18.52 3.68 -9.81
C SER A 363 18.40 3.62 -11.35
N PRO A 364 19.46 3.19 -12.08
CA PRO A 364 19.41 3.10 -13.53
C PRO A 364 18.31 2.18 -14.06
N LEU A 365 17.87 1.23 -13.24
CA LEU A 365 16.81 0.28 -13.56
C LEU A 365 15.47 0.96 -13.87
N ILE A 366 15.17 2.10 -13.21
CA ILE A 366 13.89 2.82 -13.34
C ILE A 366 13.63 3.28 -14.79
N GLY A 367 14.69 3.62 -15.54
CA GLY A 367 14.58 4.04 -16.94
C GLY A 367 14.85 2.95 -17.96
N ALA A 368 15.24 1.75 -17.52
CA ALA A 368 15.79 0.71 -18.39
C ALA A 368 14.84 -0.47 -18.67
N MET A 369 13.62 -0.44 -18.13
CA MET A 369 12.63 -1.51 -18.31
C MET A 369 11.27 -0.99 -18.81
N PRO A 370 11.20 -0.44 -20.04
CA PRO A 370 9.97 0.20 -20.55
C PRO A 370 8.81 -0.78 -20.80
N ARG A 371 9.06 -2.10 -20.81
CA ARG A 371 8.02 -3.12 -21.03
C ARG A 371 7.60 -3.82 -19.73
N THR A 372 8.10 -3.34 -18.59
CA THR A 372 7.82 -3.92 -17.27
C THR A 372 7.22 -2.85 -16.36
N ARG A 373 6.18 -3.20 -15.60
CA ARG A 373 5.59 -2.27 -14.63
C ARG A 373 6.52 -2.13 -13.43
N LEU A 374 6.79 -0.88 -13.04
CA LEU A 374 7.70 -0.55 -11.94
C LEU A 374 6.98 0.24 -10.85
N ALA A 375 7.38 0.01 -9.60
CA ALA A 375 7.08 0.88 -8.47
C ALA A 375 8.39 1.34 -7.82
N VAL A 376 8.49 2.61 -7.44
CA VAL A 376 9.66 3.16 -6.76
C VAL A 376 9.50 3.01 -5.24
N GLU A 377 10.39 2.27 -4.61
CA GLU A 377 10.46 2.11 -3.15
C GLU A 377 11.26 3.25 -2.52
N MET A 378 10.65 3.93 -1.55
CA MET A 378 11.27 4.98 -0.75
C MET A 378 11.20 4.60 0.73
N GLN A 379 12.21 4.96 1.52
CA GLN A 379 12.25 4.63 2.94
C GLN A 379 11.77 5.82 3.78
N ALA A 380 10.61 5.68 4.41
CA ALA A 380 10.07 6.68 5.34
C ALA A 380 10.68 6.56 6.74
N THR A 381 10.95 5.34 7.21
CA THR A 381 11.73 5.13 8.44
C THR A 381 13.17 5.58 8.21
N GLN A 382 13.76 6.32 9.14
CA GLN A 382 15.02 7.03 8.90
C GLN A 382 16.24 6.15 9.21
N GLU A 383 16.35 4.95 8.64
CA GLU A 383 17.45 4.01 8.96
C GLU A 383 18.84 4.66 8.86
N TYR A 384 19.11 5.25 7.69
CA TYR A 384 20.37 5.93 7.38
C TYR A 384 20.27 7.47 7.45
N THR A 385 19.09 8.00 7.78
CA THR A 385 18.82 9.45 7.86
C THR A 385 18.52 9.90 9.31
N GLY A 386 19.07 9.19 10.30
CA GLY A 386 19.15 9.64 11.70
C GLY A 386 18.10 9.07 12.66
N GLN A 387 17.40 8.00 12.26
CA GLN A 387 16.65 7.08 13.12
C GLN A 387 15.57 7.76 13.98
N GLN A 388 14.91 8.78 13.42
CA GLN A 388 13.96 9.66 14.10
C GLN A 388 14.50 10.38 15.35
N ARG A 389 15.81 10.32 15.61
CA ARG A 389 16.50 11.15 16.62
C ARG A 389 16.95 12.48 16.02
N HIS A 390 17.31 12.46 14.74
CA HIS A 390 17.64 13.65 13.97
C HIS A 390 16.41 14.05 13.15
N VAL A 391 16.09 15.34 13.14
CA VAL A 391 15.05 15.88 12.25
C VAL A 391 15.55 15.84 10.81
N CYS A 392 14.90 15.03 9.97
CA CYS A 392 15.21 14.92 8.54
C CYS A 392 13.91 14.86 7.72
N TRP A 393 13.51 15.98 7.11
CA TRP A 393 12.36 15.99 6.22
C TRP A 393 12.78 15.49 4.83
N LEU A 394 12.28 14.30 4.44
CA LEU A 394 12.69 13.60 3.22
C LEU A 394 12.01 14.11 1.94
N GLY A 395 11.04 15.02 2.04
CA GLY A 395 10.28 15.55 0.90
C GLY A 395 11.14 16.10 -0.25
N PRO A 396 12.19 16.91 0.02
CA PRO A 396 13.09 17.39 -1.02
C PRO A 396 13.84 16.25 -1.72
N MET A 397 14.37 15.27 -0.97
CA MET A 397 15.10 14.13 -1.54
C MET A 397 14.19 13.31 -2.46
N TRP A 398 12.97 13.01 -2.03
CA TRP A 398 12.01 12.28 -2.85
C TRP A 398 11.59 13.08 -4.09
N SER A 399 11.43 14.41 -3.96
CA SER A 399 11.13 15.27 -5.10
C SER A 399 12.29 15.35 -6.10
N GLU A 400 13.55 15.30 -5.65
CA GLU A 400 14.72 15.24 -6.54
C GLU A 400 14.71 13.94 -7.36
N VAL A 401 14.47 12.79 -6.71
CA VAL A 401 14.35 11.48 -7.37
C VAL A 401 13.22 11.48 -8.40
N LEU A 402 12.00 11.87 -8.00
CA LEU A 402 10.82 11.79 -8.88
C LEU A 402 10.85 12.75 -10.06
N ARG A 403 11.63 13.83 -9.96
CA ARG A 403 11.80 14.81 -11.05
C ARG A 403 13.08 14.60 -11.86
N PHE A 404 13.85 13.56 -11.55
CA PHE A 404 15.10 13.27 -12.25
C PHE A 404 14.84 13.00 -13.74
N ARG A 405 15.64 13.64 -14.59
CA ARG A 405 15.60 13.51 -16.05
C ARG A 405 16.91 12.89 -16.53
N PRO A 406 16.89 11.66 -17.08
CA PRO A 406 18.11 11.01 -17.58
C PRO A 406 18.86 11.81 -18.66
N GLY A 407 18.16 12.66 -19.41
CA GLY A 407 18.73 13.51 -20.47
C GLY A 407 19.24 14.88 -20.03
N GLY A 408 19.21 15.20 -18.73
CA GLY A 408 19.47 16.56 -18.23
C GLY A 408 18.22 17.44 -18.16
N PRO A 409 18.34 18.71 -17.70
CA PRO A 409 17.23 19.65 -17.54
C PRO A 409 16.46 19.94 -18.83
#